data_AF-A0A1X7MU88-F1
#
_entry.id   AF-A0A1X7MU88-F1
#
_cell.length_a   1.000
_cell.length_b   1.000
_cell.length_c   1.000
_cell.angle_alpha   90.00
_cell.angle_beta   90.00
_cell.angle_gamma   90.00
#
_symmetry.space_group_name_H-M   'P 1'
#
loop_
_entity.id
_entity.type
_entity.pdbx_description
1 polymer ?
#
loop_
_entity_poly.entity_id
_entity_poly.type
_entity_poly.pdbx_seq_one_letter_code
_entity_poly.pdbx_strand_id
1 'polypeptide(L)' 'MMLLPFVLIGYLVYVGINRKHSVEHSKPLEIAKVRLAKGELSFEEFEQIKKNILEE' A
#
# COMPACT_ATOMS: atom_id res chain seq x y z
N MET A 1 -4.53 -30.20 18.09
CA MET A 1 -4.96 -28.84 18.47
C MET A 1 -3.84 -27.93 18.99
N MET A 2 -2.55 -28.21 18.74
CA MET A 2 -1.44 -27.36 19.22
C MET A 2 -0.68 -26.64 18.09
N LEU A 3 -0.85 -27.05 16.83
CA LEU A 3 -0.19 -26.46 15.66
C LEU A 3 -0.95 -25.29 15.03
N LEU A 4 -2.25 -25.17 15.30
CA LEU A 4 -3.10 -24.10 14.79
C LEU A 4 -2.57 -22.67 15.05
N PRO A 5 -2.06 -22.33 16.26
CA PRO A 5 -1.53 -20.99 16.50
C PRO A 5 -0.27 -20.70 15.69
N PHE A 6 0.59 -21.70 15.46
CA PHE A 6 1.82 -21.54 14.68
C PHE A 6 1.53 -21.27 13.20
N VAL A 7 0.52 -21.95 12.64
CA VAL A 7 0.06 -21.70 11.26
C VAL A 7 -0.54 -20.30 11.15
N LEU A 8 -1.32 -19.87 12.15
CA LEU A 8 -1.96 -18.55 12.16
C LEU A 8 -0.91 -17.42 12.28
N ILE A 9 0.11 -17.60 13.14
CA ILE A 9 1.25 -16.68 13.25
C ILE A 9 2.04 -16.64 11.95
N GLY A 10 2.36 -17.79 11.36
CA GLY A 10 3.04 -17.87 10.07
C GLY A 10 2.26 -17.18 8.96
N TYR A 11 0.93 -17.34 8.93
CA TYR A 11 0.05 -16.66 7.98
C TYR A 11 0.04 -15.13 8.17
N LEU A 12 -0.05 -14.65 9.43
CA LEU A 12 0.00 -13.22 9.73
C LEU A 12 1.36 -12.60 9.37
N VAL A 13 2.46 -13.31 9.63
CA VAL A 13 3.82 -12.89 9.25
C VAL A 13 3.98 -12.89 7.73
N TYR A 14 3.51 -13.92 7.04
CA TYR A 14 3.51 -14.00 5.59
C TYR A 14 2.77 -12.82 4.96
N VAL A 15 1.54 -12.53 5.41
CA VAL A 15 0.74 -11.39 4.93
C VAL A 15 1.41 -10.05 5.28
N GLY A 16 1.99 -9.92 6.47
CA GLY A 16 2.65 -8.68 6.91
C GLY A 16 3.93 -8.36 6.13
N ILE A 17 4.74 -9.36 5.80
CA ILE A 17 5.97 -9.20 5.01
C ILE A 17 5.63 -8.95 3.54
N ASN A 18 4.63 -9.64 2.98
CA ASN A 18 4.26 -9.49 1.57
C ASN A 18 3.63 -8.13 1.23
N ARG A 19 3.26 -7.33 2.25
CA ARG A 19 2.85 -5.92 2.08
C ARG A 19 4.01 -4.95 1.88
N LYS A 20 5.26 -5.38 2.09
CA LYS A 20 6.44 -4.51 1.92
C LYS A 20 6.96 -4.44 0.47
N HIS A 21 6.31 -5.13 -0.47
CA HIS A 21 6.66 -5.10 -1.90
C HIS A 21 5.98 -3.95 -2.65
N SER A 22 5.94 -2.75 -2.05
CA SER A 22 5.47 -1.52 -2.69
C SER A 22 6.15 -0.28 -2.10
N VAL A 23 7.31 -0.45 -1.46
CA VAL A 23 8.02 0.62 -0.74
C VAL A 23 8.85 1.52 -1.68
N GLU A 24 9.01 1.14 -2.95
CA GLU A 24 9.75 1.96 -3.92
C GLU A 24 8.83 2.89 -4.73
N HIS A 25 7.61 2.44 -5.10
CA HIS A 25 6.55 3.31 -5.65
C HIS A 25 5.74 4.07 -4.58
N SER A 26 5.94 3.79 -3.28
CA SER A 26 5.13 4.39 -2.21
C SER A 26 5.41 5.87 -1.99
N LYS A 27 6.64 6.36 -2.22
CA LYS A 27 6.96 7.79 -1.92
C LYS A 27 6.07 8.76 -2.70
N PRO A 28 5.97 8.68 -4.04
CA PRO A 28 5.12 9.59 -4.80
C PRO A 28 3.62 9.39 -4.51
N LEU A 29 3.18 8.13 -4.34
CA LEU A 29 1.78 7.81 -4.09
C LEU A 29 1.33 8.19 -2.67
N GLU A 30 2.19 8.04 -1.66
CA GLU A 30 1.93 8.49 -0.29
C GLU A 30 1.81 10.01 -0.22
N ILE A 31 2.68 10.73 -0.94
CA ILE A 31 2.58 12.19 -1.02
C ILE A 31 1.25 12.58 -1.68
N ALA A 32 0.88 11.95 -2.79
CA ALA A 32 -0.39 12.20 -3.47
C ALA A 32 -1.60 11.89 -2.55
N LYS A 33 -1.54 10.80 -1.77
CA LYS A 33 -2.58 10.42 -0.80
C LYS A 33 -2.73 11.43 0.33
N VAL A 34 -1.61 11.97 0.85
CA VAL A 34 -1.63 13.02 1.87
C VAL A 34 -2.25 14.30 1.32
N ARG A 35 -1.92 14.69 0.08
CA ARG A 35 -2.49 15.88 -0.58
C ARG A 35 -3.99 15.74 -0.82
N LEU A 36 -4.43 14.56 -1.27
CA LEU A 36 -5.85 14.23 -1.41
C LEU A 36 -6.59 14.35 -0.07
N ALA A 37 -6.03 13.82 1.01
CA ALA A 37 -6.62 13.90 2.36
C ALA A 37 -6.72 15.35 2.89
N LYS A 38 -5.79 16.23 2.46
CA LYS A 38 -5.83 17.66 2.78
C LYS A 38 -6.79 18.45 1.88
N GLY A 39 -7.34 17.85 0.83
CA GLY A 39 -8.13 18.55 -0.19
C GLY A 39 -7.30 19.44 -1.11
N GLU A 40 -5.97 19.29 -1.10
CA GLU A 40 -5.05 20.00 -2.01
C GLU A 40 -5.10 19.43 -3.44
N LEU A 41 -5.77 18.30 -3.62
CA LEU A 41 -5.86 17.56 -4.86
C LEU A 41 -7.25 16.94 -4.98
N SER A 42 -7.78 16.87 -6.20
CA SER A 42 -9.02 16.15 -6.48
C SER A 42 -8.80 14.63 -6.56
N PHE A 43 -9.87 13.86 -6.41
CA PHE A 43 -9.80 12.40 -6.57
C PHE A 43 -9.36 11.98 -7.98
N GLU A 44 -9.73 12.75 -9.01
CA GLU A 44 -9.38 12.47 -10.42
C GLU A 44 -7.89 12.69 -10.67
N GLU A 45 -7.32 13.76 -10.12
CA GLU A 45 -5.89 14.05 -10.18
C GLU A 45 -5.08 12.97 -9.44
N PHE A 46 -5.59 12.46 -8.32
CA PHE A 46 -4.95 11.36 -7.59
C PHE A 46 -4.91 10.08 -8.42
N GLU A 47 -6.02 9.73 -9.08
CA GLU A 47 -6.08 8.53 -9.93
C GLU A 47 -5.17 8.64 -11.15
N GLN A 48 -5.01 9.83 -11.75
CA GLN A 48 -4.04 10.05 -12.83
C GLN A 48 -2.60 9.85 -12.36
N ILE A 49 -2.24 10.40 -11.20
CA ILE A 49 -0.92 10.23 -10.60
C ILE A 49 -0.65 8.76 -10.30
N LYS A 50 -1.62 8.08 -9.69
CA LYS A 50 -1.56 6.64 -9.38
C LYS A 50 -1.37 5.81 -10.64
N LYS A 51 -2.09 6.13 -11.73
CA LYS A 51 -1.97 5.42 -13.01
C LYS A 51 -0.59 5.61 -13.63
N ASN A 52 -0.09 6.84 -13.68
CA ASN A 52 1.25 7.14 -14.20
C ASN A 52 2.37 6.46 -13.41
N ILE A 53 2.22 6.33 -12.08
CA ILE A 53 3.21 5.65 -11.22
C ILE A 53 3.15 4.12 -11.39
N LEU A 54 2.00 3.54 -11.74
CA LEU A 54 1.83 2.09 -11.89
C LEU A 54 2.15 1.58 -13.30
N GLU A 55 2.12 2.45 -14.32
CA GLU A 55 2.37 2.10 -15.73
C GLU A 55 3.83 2.33 -16.17
N GLU A 56 4.72 2.73 -15.27
CA GLU A 56 6.19 2.79 -15.45
C GLU A 56 6.87 1.54 -14.91
#